data_AF-A0A0S4QYU1-F1
#
_entry.id   AF-A0A0S4QYU1-F1
#
_cell.length_a   1.000
_cell.length_b   1.000
_cell.length_c   1.000
_cell.angle_alpha   90.00
_cell.angle_beta   90.00
_cell.angle_gamma   90.00
#
_symmetry.space_group_name_H-M   'P 1'
#
loop_
_entity.id
_entity.type
_entity.pdbx_description
1 polymer ?
#
loop_
_entity_poly.entity_id
_entity_poly.type
_entity_poly.pdbx_seq_one_letter_code
_entity_poly.pdbx_strand_id
1 'polypeptide(L)' 'YRRIATRRGKQRALVAVMHKLTVAIWHVLHDRTGHKDLGADYHTRKNPQRAMRRMIREANALGLTIRFDPA' A
#
# COMPACT_ATOMS: atom_id res chain seq x y z
N TYR A 1 2.24 -11.61 -4.47
CA TYR A 1 2.72 -13.01 -4.52
C TYR A 1 4.10 -13.22 -3.87
N ARG A 2 5.22 -12.72 -4.45
CA ARG A 2 6.61 -13.04 -4.00
C ARG A 2 6.86 -12.92 -2.50
N ARG A 3 6.47 -11.80 -1.86
CA ARG A 3 6.59 -11.59 -0.40
C ARG A 3 5.80 -12.61 0.45
N ILE A 4 4.64 -13.05 -0.04
CA ILE A 4 3.80 -14.03 0.66
C ILE A 4 4.35 -15.43 0.42
N ALA A 5 4.80 -15.72 -0.81
CA ALA A 5 5.39 -17.00 -1.16
C ALA A 5 6.65 -17.29 -0.34
N THR A 6 7.52 -16.30 -0.13
CA THR A 6 8.73 -16.44 0.70
C THR A 6 8.42 -16.66 2.18
N ARG A 7 7.31 -16.14 2.71
CA ARG A 7 6.96 -16.27 4.13
C ARG A 7 6.02 -17.42 4.47
N ARG A 8 5.19 -17.86 3.52
CA ARG A 8 4.04 -18.74 3.78
C ARG A 8 3.88 -19.86 2.74
N GLY A 9 4.78 -19.97 1.76
CA GLY A 9 4.74 -20.99 0.71
C GLY A 9 3.87 -20.62 -0.50
N LYS A 10 4.10 -21.33 -1.61
CA LYS A 10 3.50 -21.05 -2.93
C LYS A 10 1.97 -21.18 -2.94
N GLN A 11 1.42 -22.23 -2.33
CA GLN A 11 -0.03 -22.47 -2.29
C GLN A 11 -0.78 -21.35 -1.54
N ARG A 12 -0.30 -20.97 -0.34
CA ARG A 12 -0.91 -19.87 0.42
C ARG A 12 -0.78 -18.53 -0.29
N ALA A 13 0.31 -18.33 -1.04
CA ALA A 13 0.48 -17.11 -1.84
C ALA A 13 -0.49 -17.04 -3.02
N LEU A 14 -0.81 -18.18 -3.65
CA LEU A 14 -1.80 -18.25 -4.72
C LEU A 14 -3.20 -17.90 -4.19
N VAL A 15 -3.64 -18.55 -3.12
CA VAL A 15 -4.95 -18.28 -2.49
C VAL A 15 -5.07 -16.82 -2.04
N ALA A 16 -4.00 -16.25 -1.46
CA ALA A 16 -3.99 -14.85 -1.07
C ALA A 16 -4.11 -13.88 -2.26
N VAL A 17 -3.63 -14.26 -3.44
CA VAL A 17 -3.81 -13.46 -4.67
C VAL A 17 -5.25 -13.61 -5.17
N MET A 18 -5.77 -14.83 -5.24
CA MET A 18 -7.15 -15.10 -5.66
C MET A 18 -8.15 -14.33 -4.79
N HIS A 19 -8.05 -14.42 -3.48
CA HIS A 19 -8.93 -13.71 -2.56
C HIS A 19 -8.91 -12.18 -2.81
N LYS A 20 -7.73 -11.58 -3.00
CA LYS A 20 -7.63 -10.15 -3.33
C LYS A 20 -8.26 -9.80 -4.66
N LEU A 21 -8.12 -10.66 -5.67
CA LEU A 21 -8.71 -10.46 -6.98
C LEU A 21 -10.24 -10.55 -6.91
N THR A 22 -10.79 -11.55 -6.21
CA THR A 22 -12.23 -11.69 -5.99
C THR A 22 -12.82 -10.48 -5.28
N VAL A 23 -12.17 -9.99 -4.23
CA VAL A 23 -12.62 -8.78 -3.51
C VAL A 23 -12.57 -7.55 -4.41
N ALA A 24 -11.53 -7.40 -5.23
CA ALA A 24 -11.43 -6.29 -6.19
C ALA A 24 -12.56 -6.34 -7.24
N ILE A 25 -12.82 -7.52 -7.81
CA ILE A 25 -13.91 -7.73 -8.78
C ILE A 25 -15.26 -7.42 -8.12
N TRP A 26 -15.48 -7.89 -6.89
CA TRP A 26 -16.71 -7.62 -6.15
C TRP A 26 -16.93 -6.12 -5.96
N HIS A 27 -15.90 -5.37 -5.55
CA HIS A 27 -16.02 -3.92 -5.41
C HIS A 27 -16.38 -3.23 -6.73
N VAL A 28 -15.73 -3.60 -7.83
CA VAL A 28 -16.04 -3.03 -9.15
C VAL A 28 -17.48 -3.31 -9.57
N LEU A 29 -17.96 -4.53 -9.33
CA LEU A 29 -19.30 -4.94 -9.73
C LEU A 29 -20.39 -4.38 -8.81
N HIS A 30 -20.12 -4.32 -7.51
CA HIS A 30 -21.08 -3.90 -6.48
C HIS A 30 -21.22 -2.38 -6.41
N ASP A 31 -20.11 -1.64 -6.35
CA ASP A 31 -20.18 -0.19 -6.11
C ASP A 31 -20.73 0.58 -7.33
N ARG A 32 -20.70 0.00 -8.55
CA ARG A 32 -21.11 0.65 -9.82
C ARG A 32 -20.70 2.13 -9.92
N THR A 33 -19.60 2.50 -9.27
CA THR A 33 -19.12 3.87 -9.26
C THR A 33 -18.35 4.08 -10.54
N GLY A 34 -18.70 5.12 -11.29
CA GLY A 34 -17.92 5.53 -12.46
C GLY A 34 -16.46 5.69 -12.05
N HIS A 35 -15.54 5.21 -12.90
CA HIS A 35 -14.10 5.24 -12.63
C HIS A 35 -13.69 6.64 -12.15
N LYS A 36 -13.40 6.75 -10.85
CA LYS A 36 -12.99 8.00 -10.24
C LYS A 36 -11.49 7.91 -10.09
N ASP A 37 -10.78 8.66 -10.94
CA ASP A 37 -9.33 8.73 -10.81
C ASP A 37 -8.99 9.23 -9.40
N LEU A 38 -8.34 8.35 -8.66
CA LEU A 38 -8.02 8.57 -7.26
C LEU A 38 -7.01 9.72 -7.09
N GLY A 39 -6.41 10.18 -8.20
CA GLY A 39 -5.40 11.22 -8.24
C GLY A 39 -4.04 10.72 -7.74
N ALA A 40 -2.98 11.43 -8.10
CA ALA A 40 -1.60 11.08 -7.70
C ALA A 40 -1.42 10.99 -6.18
N ASP A 41 -2.23 11.74 -5.42
CA ASP A 41 -2.14 11.81 -3.96
C ASP A 41 -2.81 10.65 -3.22
N TYR A 42 -3.59 9.79 -3.89
CA TYR A 42 -4.38 8.76 -3.20
C TYR A 42 -3.53 7.86 -2.32
N HIS A 43 -2.38 7.44 -2.83
CA HIS A 43 -1.46 6.58 -2.10
C HIS A 43 -0.77 7.30 -0.94
N THR A 44 -0.58 8.61 -1.05
CA THR A 44 -0.01 9.48 0.00
C THR A 44 -1.04 9.70 1.12
N ARG A 45 -2.29 10.02 0.77
CA ARG A 45 -3.39 10.25 1.74
C ARG A 45 -3.83 8.98 2.48
N LYS A 46 -3.71 7.80 1.84
CA LYS A 46 -4.11 6.53 2.46
C LYS A 46 -3.13 6.03 3.52
N ASN A 47 -1.86 6.46 3.48
CA ASN A 47 -0.85 6.03 4.47
C ASN A 47 0.11 7.19 4.82
N PRO A 48 -0.39 8.29 5.39
CA PRO A 48 0.42 9.50 5.65
C PRO A 48 1.60 9.19 6.57
N GLN A 49 1.40 8.37 7.61
CA GLN A 49 2.47 7.94 8.51
C GLN A 49 3.56 7.13 7.79
N ARG A 50 3.19 6.31 6.80
CA ARG A 50 4.15 5.49 6.05
C ARG A 50 4.94 6.32 5.05
N ALA A 51 4.30 7.31 4.43
CA ALA A 51 4.95 8.30 3.58
C ALA A 51 5.94 9.15 4.40
N MET A 52 5.52 9.66 5.56
CA MET A 52 6.36 10.41 6.49
C MET A 52 7.61 9.59 6.92
N ARG A 53 7.42 8.35 7.36
CA ARG A 53 8.54 7.44 7.72
C ARG A 53 9.48 7.12 6.56
N ARG A 54 9.02 7.21 5.31
CA ARG A 54 9.88 7.07 4.13
C ARG A 54 10.69 8.34 3.91
N MET A 55 10.05 9.52 3.95
CA MET A 55 10.71 10.82 3.80
C MET A 55 11.80 11.03 4.87
N ILE A 56 11.52 10.70 6.13
CA ILE A 56 12.51 10.78 7.23
C ILE A 56 13.73 9.89 6.96
N ARG A 57 13.51 8.67 6.46
CA ARG A 57 14.61 7.75 6.12
C ARG A 57 15.42 8.26 4.93
N GLU A 58 14.76 8.80 3.92
CA GLU A 58 15.43 9.41 2.76
C GLU A 58 16.25 10.63 3.17
N ALA A 59 15.72 11.50 4.04
CA ALA A 59 16.45 12.66 4.55
C ALA A 59 17.64 12.29 5.44
N ASN A 60 17.46 11.33 6.36
CA ASN A 60 18.56 10.84 7.19
C ASN A 60 19.67 10.18 6.33
N ALA A 61 19.30 9.52 5.23
CA ALA A 61 20.28 8.94 4.29
C ALA A 61 21.09 10.02 3.55
N LEU A 62 20.56 11.25 3.43
CA LEU A 62 21.26 12.40 2.85
C LEU A 62 22.10 13.18 3.89
N GLY A 63 22.22 12.68 5.12
CA GLY A 63 22.96 13.34 6.20
C GLY A 63 22.19 14.46 6.91
N LEU A 64 20.90 14.63 6.61
CA LEU A 64 20.01 15.57 7.28
C LEU A 64 19.33 14.88 8.46
N THR A 65 19.65 15.26 9.70
CA THR A 65 18.97 14.73 10.89
C THR A 65 17.55 15.29 10.98
N ILE A 66 16.57 14.56 10.46
CA ILE A 66 15.15 14.92 10.57
C ILE A 66 14.49 14.04 11.63
N ARG A 67 14.06 14.66 12.73
CA ARG A 67 13.29 14.00 13.80
C ARG A 67 11.81 14.34 13.64
N PHE A 68 10.97 13.32 13.69
CA PHE A 68 9.52 13.48 13.66
C PHE A 68 8.99 13.65 15.08
N ASP A 69 8.31 14.76 15.33
CA ASP A 69 7.61 15.04 16.59
C ASP A 69 6.10 15.07 16.32
N PRO A 70 5.35 14.01 16.67
CA PRO A 70 3.90 14.04 16.57
C PRO A 70 3.31 14.87 17.71
N ALA A 71 2.71 16.02 17.37
CA ALA A 71 1.83 16.77 18.26
C ALA A 71 0.48 16.04 18.47
#